data_AF-A0A3A8K2Y4-F1
#
_entry.id   AF-A0A3A8K2Y4-F1
#
_cell.length_a   1.000
_cell.length_b   1.000
_cell.length_c   1.000
_cell.angle_alpha   90.00
_cell.angle_beta   90.00
_cell.angle_gamma   90.00
#
_symmetry.space_group_name_H-M   'P 1'
#
loop_
_entity.id
_entity.type
_entity.pdbx_description
1 polymer ?
#
loop_
_entity_poly.entity_id
_entity_poly.type
_entity_poly.pdbx_seq_one_letter_code
_entity_poly.pdbx_strand_id
1 'polypeptide(L)'
;MDEPGLQYPGEALRSWLRQFAKTPVAEPTLKLLVVLADTVFFASLGREEGEATRVRIAYHAQGLQGLQAVRETVYIGGQKGKRQAWETLPLEPKSSITDFSVEALVKLAPAAHLPRTAVVVGPREGKLRIQGLARRVEYTEFHAEGEEDVFILHAPEPGHLVVSTQGREVFRYEQGAPVPPGRRVALHDLLFHEDSAVRAALMEMCSTLVESLPKVQPLMGGNREWYVSNAVQGLIRKMAGLHHGGLIALLPKQHDVERFRTRGKYVLPPEQGSLLRQRLQRFVQARADLINGAWQAEAGKAAEEEEDPELKKAAAEHDDKVTESDFQALVESIGQFTAVDNALVLGPELEVLCAGYQIAIPRSGPPQVFEARTLQGRPGPHYPISQHGSRHRAAAVFANQHSGAIVFVASQDGPLRCLHRPPGKKKVLLWSLLLTED
;
A
#
# COMPACT_ATOMS: atom_id res chain seq x y z
N MET A 1 10.55 -28.50 19.40
CA MET A 1 10.55 -27.11 18.89
C MET A 1 10.03 -26.29 20.04
N ASP A 2 10.92 -25.61 20.76
CA ASP A 2 10.53 -24.73 21.85
C ASP A 2 9.59 -23.66 21.28
N GLU A 3 8.41 -23.50 21.89
CA GLU A 3 7.55 -22.38 21.56
C GLU A 3 8.36 -21.10 21.83
N PRO A 4 8.54 -20.20 20.85
CA PRO A 4 9.20 -18.94 21.11
C PRO A 4 8.40 -18.23 22.19
N GLY A 5 9.02 -18.06 23.37
CA GLY A 5 8.39 -17.40 24.50
C GLY A 5 7.86 -16.03 24.10
N LEU A 6 6.68 -15.68 24.62
CA LEU A 6 6.05 -14.39 24.36
C LEU A 6 7.04 -13.25 24.68
N GLN A 7 7.44 -12.46 23.69
CA GLN A 7 8.41 -11.39 23.88
C GLN A 7 7.68 -10.05 23.93
N TYR A 8 7.87 -9.25 24.98
CA TYR A 8 7.27 -7.90 25.02
C TYR A 8 7.69 -7.07 23.81
N PRO A 9 6.78 -6.24 23.25
CA PRO A 9 7.00 -5.56 21.97
C PRO A 9 8.19 -4.61 21.99
N GLY A 10 8.47 -3.94 23.12
CA GLY A 10 9.64 -3.08 23.28
C GLY A 10 10.96 -3.85 23.19
N GLU A 11 11.11 -4.96 23.91
CA GLU A 11 12.31 -5.80 23.80
C GLU A 11 12.42 -6.46 22.42
N ALA A 12 11.30 -6.87 21.82
CA ALA A 12 11.28 -7.39 20.45
C ALA A 12 11.79 -6.35 19.45
N LEU A 13 11.36 -5.09 19.57
CA LEU A 13 11.84 -3.98 18.75
C LEU A 13 13.33 -3.72 18.98
N ARG A 14 13.80 -3.76 20.22
CA ARG A 14 15.22 -3.55 20.54
C ARG A 14 16.11 -4.62 19.92
N SER A 15 15.76 -5.89 20.11
CA SER A 15 16.46 -7.03 19.49
C SER A 15 16.47 -6.89 17.97
N TRP A 16 15.33 -6.51 17.40
CA TRP A 16 15.18 -6.33 15.97
C TRP A 16 16.06 -5.22 15.40
N LEU A 17 16.02 -4.02 15.97
CA LEU A 17 16.81 -2.89 15.48
C LEU A 17 18.32 -3.18 15.58
N ARG A 18 18.76 -3.93 16.58
CA ARG A 18 20.17 -4.37 16.68
C ARG A 18 20.57 -5.35 15.58
N GLN A 19 19.64 -6.17 15.11
CA GLN A 19 19.92 -7.23 14.14
C GLN A 19 19.74 -6.77 12.68
N PHE A 20 18.71 -5.96 12.41
CA PHE A 20 18.24 -5.69 11.05
C PHE A 20 18.28 -4.21 10.65
N ALA A 21 18.57 -3.27 11.56
CA ALA A 21 18.68 -1.87 11.16
C ALA A 21 19.90 -1.66 10.27
N LYS A 22 19.70 -0.98 9.13
CA LYS A 22 20.79 -0.61 8.22
C LYS A 22 21.81 0.32 8.89
N THR A 23 21.30 1.23 9.73
CA THR A 23 22.11 2.17 10.51
C THR A 23 21.96 1.84 12.00
N PRO A 24 23.06 1.69 12.76
CA PRO A 24 22.98 1.44 14.19
C PRO A 24 22.25 2.57 14.92
N VAL A 25 21.23 2.22 15.71
CA VAL A 25 20.54 3.18 16.57
C VAL A 25 21.28 3.29 17.90
N ALA A 26 21.57 4.51 18.34
CA ALA A 26 22.28 4.77 19.60
C ALA A 26 21.53 4.19 20.81
N GLU A 27 22.27 3.64 21.79
CA GLU A 27 21.69 2.97 22.97
C GLU A 27 20.72 3.85 23.79
N PRO A 28 20.96 5.17 23.99
CA PRO A 28 19.97 6.03 24.65
C PRO A 28 18.65 6.10 23.89
N THR A 29 18.70 6.19 22.56
CA THR A 29 17.52 6.21 21.68
C THR A 29 16.79 4.88 21.71
N LEU A 30 17.52 3.75 21.65
CA LEU A 30 16.93 2.40 21.78
C LEU A 30 16.14 2.24 23.07
N LYS A 31 16.68 2.69 24.21
CA LYS A 31 15.96 2.63 25.51
C LYS A 31 14.64 3.41 25.47
N LEU A 32 14.63 4.56 24.81
CA LEU A 32 13.40 5.36 24.65
C LEU A 32 12.43 4.66 23.70
N LEU A 33 12.89 4.11 22.57
CA LEU A 33 12.06 3.38 21.62
C LEU A 33 11.38 2.15 22.24
N VAL A 34 12.05 1.44 23.17
CA VAL A 34 11.45 0.34 23.95
C VAL A 34 10.23 0.83 24.73
N VAL A 35 10.39 1.91 25.51
CA VAL A 35 9.31 2.49 26.32
C VAL A 35 8.17 2.99 25.43
N LEU A 36 8.50 3.63 24.30
CA LEU A 36 7.51 4.08 23.32
C LEU A 36 6.72 2.90 22.74
N ALA A 37 7.41 1.84 22.32
CA ALA A 37 6.80 0.65 21.74
C ALA A 37 5.85 -0.05 22.70
N ASP A 38 6.27 -0.29 23.94
CA ASP A 38 5.41 -0.89 24.96
C ASP A 38 4.20 0.00 25.24
N THR A 39 4.41 1.30 25.43
CA THR A 39 3.32 2.23 25.75
C THR A 39 2.30 2.33 24.62
N VAL A 40 2.73 2.43 23.36
CA VAL A 40 1.86 2.44 22.19
C VAL A 40 1.08 1.14 22.07
N PHE A 41 1.74 0.00 22.26
CA PHE A 41 1.11 -1.31 22.23
C PHE A 41 0.02 -1.43 23.31
N PHE A 42 0.32 -1.11 24.57
CA PHE A 42 -0.66 -1.21 25.66
C PHE A 42 -1.78 -0.19 25.52
N ALA A 43 -1.50 1.02 25.02
CA ALA A 43 -2.52 2.01 24.72
C ALA A 43 -3.48 1.54 23.61
N SER A 44 -3.00 0.75 22.64
CA SER A 44 -3.86 0.15 21.61
C SER A 44 -4.86 -0.88 22.11
N LEU A 45 -4.59 -1.48 23.28
CA LEU A 45 -5.52 -2.41 23.95
C LEU A 45 -6.61 -1.69 24.73
N GLY A 46 -6.44 -0.39 24.95
CA GLY A 46 -7.42 0.49 25.57
C GLY A 46 -8.63 0.75 24.67
N ARG A 47 -9.65 1.36 25.28
CA ARG A 47 -10.81 1.89 24.58
C ARG A 47 -11.08 3.32 25.05
N GLU A 48 -11.52 4.15 24.13
CA GLU A 48 -12.01 5.50 24.41
C GLU A 48 -13.41 5.63 23.79
N GLU A 49 -14.39 6.10 24.56
CA GLU A 49 -15.79 6.20 24.13
C GLU A 49 -16.42 4.89 23.59
N GLY A 50 -15.87 3.74 23.99
CA GLY A 50 -16.32 2.41 23.56
C GLY A 50 -15.64 1.88 22.30
N GLU A 51 -14.89 2.72 21.59
CA GLU A 51 -14.13 2.37 20.40
C GLU A 51 -12.70 1.95 20.73
N ALA A 52 -12.11 1.10 19.89
CA ALA A 52 -10.72 0.70 20.03
C ALA A 52 -9.77 1.87 19.79
N THR A 53 -8.83 2.09 20.71
CA THR A 53 -7.88 3.20 20.62
C THR A 53 -6.86 2.95 19.52
N ARG A 54 -6.79 3.83 18.52
CA ARG A 54 -5.75 3.81 17.49
C ARG A 54 -4.71 4.87 17.79
N VAL A 55 -3.55 4.41 18.23
CA VAL A 55 -2.47 5.29 18.66
C VAL A 55 -1.45 5.42 17.54
N ARG A 56 -1.13 6.67 17.19
CA ARG A 56 -0.04 7.01 16.29
C ARG A 56 0.82 8.09 16.93
N ILE A 57 2.12 7.82 17.04
CA ILE A 57 3.09 8.77 17.58
C ILE A 57 4.21 9.05 16.58
N ALA A 58 4.72 10.28 16.62
CA ALA A 58 5.94 10.69 15.96
C ALA A 58 7.00 10.98 17.02
N TYR A 59 8.13 10.29 16.92
CA TYR A 59 9.28 10.46 17.80
C TYR A 59 10.47 11.02 17.03
N HIS A 60 11.14 11.98 17.66
CA HIS A 60 12.42 12.51 17.24
C HIS A 60 13.29 12.74 18.48
N ALA A 61 14.62 12.54 18.38
CA ALA A 61 15.53 12.65 19.52
C ALA A 61 15.53 14.06 20.15
N GLN A 62 15.30 15.10 19.35
CA GLN A 62 15.13 16.50 19.77
C GLN A 62 13.65 16.89 19.98
N GLY A 63 12.74 15.92 20.03
CA GLY A 63 11.31 16.15 20.16
C GLY A 63 10.72 17.02 19.04
N LEU A 64 9.77 17.88 19.41
CA LEU A 64 9.02 18.75 18.51
C LEU A 64 9.93 19.67 17.69
N GLN A 65 10.98 20.23 18.30
CA GLN A 65 11.90 21.13 17.60
C GLN A 65 12.64 20.42 16.47
N GLY A 66 13.09 19.18 16.71
CA GLY A 66 13.73 18.41 15.66
C GLY A 66 12.76 18.02 14.56
N LEU A 67 11.53 17.65 14.90
CA LEU A 67 10.49 17.37 13.90
C LEU A 67 10.18 18.60 13.03
N GLN A 68 10.11 19.79 13.61
CA GLN A 68 9.97 21.08 12.90
C GLN A 68 11.17 21.41 12.01
N ALA A 69 12.34 20.86 12.30
CA ALA A 69 13.56 21.09 11.52
C ALA A 69 13.69 20.14 10.33
N VAL A 70 12.93 19.04 10.28
CA VAL A 70 12.96 18.08 9.16
C VAL A 70 12.57 18.77 7.86
N ARG A 71 13.40 18.57 6.83
CA ARG A 71 13.18 19.12 5.48
C ARG A 71 13.28 18.03 4.44
N GLU A 72 12.30 17.96 3.55
CA GLU A 72 12.26 17.03 2.42
C GLU A 72 12.58 17.74 1.12
N THR A 73 13.08 16.96 0.15
CA THR A 73 13.30 17.44 -1.21
C THR A 73 12.01 17.31 -2.00
N VAL A 74 11.54 18.42 -2.56
CA VAL A 74 10.32 18.52 -3.36
C VAL A 74 10.62 19.20 -4.69
N TYR A 75 9.84 18.93 -5.72
CA TYR A 75 9.91 19.68 -6.98
C TYR A 75 8.97 20.89 -6.95
N ILE A 76 9.53 22.07 -7.20
CA ILE A 76 8.80 23.35 -7.23
C ILE A 76 9.15 24.03 -8.55
N GLY A 77 8.16 24.15 -9.45
CA GLY A 77 8.39 24.75 -10.77
C GLY A 77 9.46 24.02 -11.58
N GLY A 78 9.54 22.68 -11.48
CA GLY A 78 10.54 21.86 -12.17
C GLY A 78 11.94 21.85 -11.54
N GLN A 79 12.16 22.54 -10.42
CA GLN A 79 13.44 22.55 -9.70
C GLN A 79 13.33 21.86 -8.33
N LYS A 80 14.41 21.21 -7.89
CA LYS A 80 14.51 20.64 -6.54
C LYS A 80 14.63 21.77 -5.50
N GLY A 81 13.72 21.77 -4.53
CA GLY A 81 13.75 22.65 -3.36
C GLY A 81 13.59 21.87 -2.06
N LYS A 82 13.90 22.50 -0.92
CA LYS A 82 13.68 21.93 0.41
C LYS A 82 12.43 22.55 1.06
N ARG A 83 11.52 21.74 1.58
CA ARG A 83 10.31 22.19 2.32
C ARG A 83 10.15 21.44 3.64
N GLN A 84 9.34 21.98 4.55
CA GLN A 84 9.11 21.36 5.86
C GLN A 84 8.31 20.08 5.71
N ALA A 85 8.78 18.96 6.25
CA ALA A 85 8.06 17.69 6.15
C ALA A 85 6.85 17.61 7.10
N TRP A 86 6.86 18.41 8.17
CA TRP A 86 5.88 18.32 9.26
C TRP A 86 5.29 19.68 9.62
N GLU A 87 3.96 19.76 9.60
CA GLU A 87 3.19 20.79 10.30
C GLU A 87 3.02 20.37 11.75
N THR A 88 3.24 21.28 12.70
CA THR A 88 3.22 20.95 14.12
C THR A 88 2.31 21.88 14.91
N LEU A 89 1.62 21.32 15.90
CA LEU A 89 0.75 22.01 16.84
C LEU A 89 1.30 21.74 18.25
N PRO A 90 2.15 22.62 18.81
CA PRO A 90 2.70 22.45 20.15
C PRO A 90 1.60 22.45 21.22
N LEU A 91 1.79 21.62 22.24
CA LEU A 91 0.98 21.68 23.46
C LEU A 91 1.78 22.37 24.58
N GLU A 92 1.10 23.19 25.38
CA GLU A 92 1.71 23.76 26.58
C GLU A 92 2.05 22.65 27.58
N PRO A 93 3.25 22.70 28.20
CA PRO A 93 3.63 21.71 29.19
C PRO A 93 2.80 21.85 30.47
N LYS A 94 1.86 20.94 30.67
CA LYS A 94 1.08 20.78 31.91
C LYS A 94 1.19 19.33 32.36
N SER A 95 1.80 19.09 33.51
CA SER A 95 2.24 17.76 33.99
C SER A 95 1.15 16.69 34.03
N SER A 96 -0.12 17.03 34.20
CA SER A 96 -1.21 16.04 34.17
C SER A 96 -1.66 15.63 32.76
N ILE A 97 -1.29 16.39 31.73
CA ILE A 97 -1.73 16.20 30.33
C ILE A 97 -0.57 15.72 29.44
N THR A 98 0.64 16.25 29.66
CA THR A 98 1.80 16.01 28.80
C THR A 98 2.71 14.86 29.24
N ASP A 99 2.35 14.18 30.33
CA ASP A 99 3.09 13.02 30.81
C ASP A 99 2.85 11.83 29.88
N PHE A 100 3.94 11.24 29.35
CA PHE A 100 3.82 10.12 28.43
C PHE A 100 3.43 8.85 29.20
N SER A 101 2.19 8.40 28.99
CA SER A 101 1.63 7.21 29.61
C SER A 101 0.59 6.55 28.70
N VAL A 102 0.23 5.30 29.02
CA VAL A 102 -0.86 4.58 28.34
C VAL A 102 -2.16 5.37 28.40
N GLU A 103 -2.54 5.87 29.58
CA GLU A 103 -3.77 6.63 29.80
C GLU A 103 -3.79 7.93 28.98
N ALA A 104 -2.67 8.67 28.96
CA ALA A 104 -2.58 9.92 28.20
C ALA A 104 -2.69 9.68 26.68
N LEU A 105 -2.05 8.61 26.17
CA LEU A 105 -2.19 8.24 24.76
C LEU A 105 -3.60 7.80 24.40
N VAL A 106 -4.29 7.05 25.27
CA VAL A 106 -5.68 6.65 25.05
C VAL A 106 -6.59 7.88 24.89
N LYS A 107 -6.45 8.88 25.77
CA LYS A 107 -7.24 10.12 25.72
C LYS A 107 -6.91 11.01 24.52
N LEU A 108 -5.67 11.02 24.05
CA LEU A 108 -5.23 11.85 22.91
C LEU A 108 -5.38 11.17 21.55
N ALA A 109 -5.51 9.85 21.52
CA ALA A 109 -5.63 9.08 20.28
C ALA A 109 -6.73 9.60 19.34
N PRO A 110 -7.93 10.02 19.80
CA PRO A 110 -8.94 10.59 18.91
C PRO A 110 -8.45 11.83 18.13
N ALA A 111 -7.59 12.66 18.74
CA ALA A 111 -6.99 13.82 18.09
C ALA A 111 -5.90 13.46 17.06
N ALA A 112 -5.34 12.25 17.17
CA ALA A 112 -4.37 11.67 16.24
C ALA A 112 -4.98 10.62 15.29
N HIS A 113 -6.31 10.53 15.22
CA HIS A 113 -7.05 9.53 14.43
C HIS A 113 -7.26 9.93 12.95
N LEU A 114 -7.05 11.19 12.60
CA LEU A 114 -7.06 11.62 11.18
C LEU A 114 -5.81 11.07 10.50
N PRO A 115 -5.87 10.56 9.26
CA PRO A 115 -4.96 9.54 8.72
C PRO A 115 -3.46 9.90 8.71
N ARG A 116 -3.10 11.13 9.07
CA ARG A 116 -1.75 11.68 8.99
C ARG A 116 -1.32 12.51 10.20
N THR A 117 -2.16 12.60 11.23
CA THR A 117 -1.81 13.27 12.49
C THR A 117 -1.20 12.27 13.45
N ALA A 118 -0.13 12.65 14.12
CA ALA A 118 0.54 11.85 15.13
C ALA A 118 0.73 12.67 16.40
N VAL A 119 0.66 12.02 17.56
CA VAL A 119 1.07 12.63 18.82
C VAL A 119 2.60 12.73 18.82
N VAL A 120 3.13 13.94 19.02
CA VAL A 120 4.57 14.15 19.09
C VAL A 120 5.05 13.78 20.49
N VAL A 121 5.98 12.84 20.55
CA VAL A 121 6.61 12.41 21.80
C VAL A 121 8.11 12.61 21.69
N GLY A 122 8.70 13.24 22.70
CA GLY A 122 10.13 13.49 22.72
C GLY A 122 10.68 13.59 24.14
N PRO A 123 12.00 13.46 24.30
CA PRO A 123 12.62 13.64 25.61
C PRO A 123 12.52 15.11 26.05
N ARG A 124 12.21 15.31 27.34
CA ARG A 124 12.30 16.59 28.04
C ARG A 124 12.70 16.30 29.49
N GLU A 125 13.76 16.93 29.97
CA GLU A 125 14.27 16.72 31.33
C GLU A 125 14.52 15.23 31.66
N GLY A 126 15.03 14.47 30.67
CA GLY A 126 15.33 13.04 30.82
C GLY A 126 14.12 12.10 30.82
N LYS A 127 12.89 12.60 30.63
CA LYS A 127 11.66 11.79 30.54
C LYS A 127 10.98 11.97 29.19
N LEU A 128 10.23 10.96 28.75
CA LEU A 128 9.35 11.11 27.59
C LEU A 128 8.15 11.98 27.96
N ARG A 129 7.87 12.96 27.11
CA ARG A 129 6.71 13.86 27.24
C ARG A 129 5.99 13.95 25.91
N ILE A 130 4.67 14.09 25.98
CA ILE A 130 3.84 14.52 24.86
C ILE A 130 4.07 16.02 24.66
N GLN A 131 4.45 16.42 23.44
CA GLN A 131 4.89 17.78 23.14
C GLN A 131 3.95 18.51 22.18
N GLY A 132 3.05 17.79 21.52
CA GLY A 132 2.17 18.36 20.51
C GLY A 132 1.48 17.31 19.66
N LEU A 133 0.82 17.80 18.61
CA LEU A 133 0.42 17.01 17.45
C LEU A 133 1.28 17.40 16.26
N ALA A 134 1.50 16.49 15.34
CA ALA A 134 2.13 16.79 14.06
C ALA A 134 1.41 16.10 12.92
N ARG A 135 1.29 16.81 11.80
CA ARG A 135 0.77 16.28 10.55
C ARG A 135 1.87 16.29 9.52
N ARG A 136 2.01 15.21 8.76
CA ARG A 136 2.93 15.19 7.61
C ARG A 136 2.35 16.03 6.48
N VAL A 137 3.18 16.90 5.89
CA VAL A 137 2.80 17.70 4.72
C VAL A 137 2.82 16.81 3.47
N GLU A 138 1.81 16.94 2.62
CA GLU A 138 1.74 16.21 1.36
C GLU A 138 2.27 17.07 0.21
N TYR A 139 3.21 16.50 -0.54
CA TYR A 139 3.72 17.05 -1.77
C TYR A 139 3.39 16.10 -2.92
N THR A 140 3.07 16.65 -4.08
CA THR A 140 2.74 15.87 -5.29
C THR A 140 3.94 15.07 -5.79
N GLU A 141 5.15 15.60 -5.62
CA GLU A 141 6.41 14.98 -6.04
C GLU A 141 7.46 15.25 -4.96
N PHE A 142 7.83 14.23 -4.17
CA PHE A 142 8.84 14.35 -3.13
C PHE A 142 9.73 13.12 -3.01
N HIS A 143 10.89 13.34 -2.41
CA HIS A 143 11.79 12.30 -1.96
C HIS A 143 12.02 12.48 -0.46
N ALA A 144 11.74 11.43 0.31
CA ALA A 144 11.94 11.39 1.76
C ALA A 144 13.44 11.38 2.11
N GLU A 145 14.08 12.54 2.00
CA GLU A 145 15.44 12.80 2.50
C GLU A 145 15.36 13.48 3.87
N GLY A 146 16.26 13.11 4.80
CA GLY A 146 16.38 13.79 6.09
C GLY A 146 15.45 13.30 7.21
N GLU A 147 14.71 12.21 6.98
CA GLU A 147 13.85 11.57 8.01
C GLU A 147 14.52 10.39 8.74
N GLU A 148 15.84 10.28 8.66
CA GLU A 148 16.63 9.20 9.28
C GLU A 148 16.39 9.08 10.79
N ASP A 149 16.13 10.22 11.44
CA ASP A 149 15.95 10.33 12.88
C ASP A 149 14.48 10.41 13.32
N VAL A 150 13.52 10.25 12.40
CA VAL A 150 12.09 10.26 12.70
C VAL A 150 11.58 8.82 12.76
N PHE A 151 11.04 8.44 13.92
CA PHE A 151 10.37 7.17 14.13
C PHE A 151 8.87 7.39 14.28
N ILE A 152 8.09 6.72 13.44
CA ILE A 152 6.63 6.67 13.56
C ILE A 152 6.25 5.32 14.13
N LEU A 153 5.69 5.32 15.34
CA LEU A 153 5.14 4.13 15.96
C LEU A 153 3.62 4.23 15.92
N HIS A 154 2.95 3.20 15.42
CA HIS A 154 1.50 3.15 15.42
C HIS A 154 0.98 1.75 15.69
N ALA A 155 -0.20 1.68 16.29
CA ALA A 155 -0.92 0.46 16.53
C ALA A 155 -2.18 0.43 15.65
N PRO A 156 -2.14 -0.29 14.52
CA PRO A 156 -3.24 -0.27 13.55
C PRO A 156 -4.47 -1.05 14.02
N GLU A 157 -4.24 -2.06 14.86
CA GLU A 157 -5.26 -2.89 15.48
C GLU A 157 -4.83 -3.13 16.94
N PRO A 158 -5.75 -3.39 17.88
CA PRO A 158 -5.39 -3.75 19.24
C PRO A 158 -4.37 -4.88 19.28
N GLY A 159 -3.28 -4.70 20.03
CA GLY A 159 -2.23 -5.71 20.16
C GLY A 159 -1.33 -5.84 18.94
N HIS A 160 -1.30 -4.82 18.07
CA HIS A 160 -0.35 -4.71 16.97
C HIS A 160 0.56 -3.50 17.19
N LEU A 161 1.80 -3.59 16.72
CA LEU A 161 2.71 -2.46 16.70
C LEU A 161 3.47 -2.45 15.38
N VAL A 162 3.52 -1.27 14.77
CA VAL A 162 4.26 -1.03 13.54
C VAL A 162 5.17 0.18 13.76
N VAL A 163 6.44 0.02 13.41
CA VAL A 163 7.43 1.10 13.48
C VAL A 163 7.95 1.38 12.09
N SER A 164 7.92 2.65 11.71
CA SER A 164 8.38 3.13 10.41
C SER A 164 9.39 4.27 10.57
N THR A 165 10.33 4.38 9.64
CA THR A 165 11.25 5.52 9.50
C THR A 165 11.43 5.81 8.01
N GLN A 166 11.55 7.08 7.63
CA GLN A 166 11.56 7.52 6.21
C GLN A 166 10.39 6.96 5.40
N GLY A 167 9.19 6.94 5.98
CA GLY A 167 8.00 6.35 5.35
C GLY A 167 8.02 4.81 5.20
N ARG A 168 9.11 4.13 5.58
CA ARG A 168 9.30 2.69 5.40
C ARG A 168 9.10 1.94 6.71
N GLU A 169 8.31 0.87 6.66
CA GLU A 169 8.06 0.00 7.80
C GLU A 169 9.30 -0.85 8.14
N VAL A 170 9.98 -0.50 9.23
CA VAL A 170 11.20 -1.19 9.69
C VAL A 170 10.92 -2.33 10.67
N PHE A 171 9.79 -2.30 11.38
CA PHE A 171 9.43 -3.33 12.35
C PHE A 171 7.91 -3.49 12.44
N ARG A 172 7.49 -4.73 12.68
CA ARG A 172 6.10 -5.09 12.91
C ARG A 172 6.04 -6.18 13.97
N TYR A 173 5.10 -6.04 14.90
CA TYR A 173 4.82 -6.99 15.95
C TYR A 173 3.34 -7.33 15.92
N GLU A 174 3.04 -8.62 15.74
CA GLU A 174 1.68 -9.15 15.64
C GLU A 174 1.64 -10.47 16.41
N GLN A 175 0.51 -10.77 17.06
CA GLN A 175 0.26 -12.09 17.67
C GLN A 175 1.35 -12.55 18.66
N GLY A 176 1.93 -11.63 19.42
CA GLY A 176 2.93 -11.96 20.44
C GLY A 176 4.37 -12.11 19.94
N ALA A 177 4.65 -11.79 18.67
CA ALA A 177 5.98 -11.94 18.08
C ALA A 177 6.29 -10.87 17.02
N PRO A 178 7.59 -10.55 16.81
CA PRO A 178 8.00 -9.74 15.66
C PRO A 178 7.79 -10.51 14.35
N VAL A 179 7.28 -9.82 13.32
CA VAL A 179 7.07 -10.37 11.97
C VAL A 179 8.37 -10.26 11.17
N PRO A 180 9.05 -11.38 10.81
CA PRO A 180 10.37 -11.37 10.14
C PRO A 180 10.40 -10.63 8.79
N PRO A 181 11.54 -10.03 8.38
CA PRO A 181 11.61 -9.21 7.16
C PRO A 181 11.33 -10.06 5.90
N GLY A 182 11.81 -11.31 5.88
CA GLY A 182 11.63 -12.24 4.77
C GLY A 182 10.21 -12.78 4.58
N ARG A 183 9.23 -12.33 5.39
CA ARG A 183 7.81 -12.63 5.19
C ARG A 183 7.05 -11.55 4.43
N ARG A 184 7.69 -10.43 4.14
CA ARG A 184 7.08 -9.30 3.45
C ARG A 184 7.62 -9.20 2.02
N VAL A 185 6.72 -9.09 1.06
CA VAL A 185 7.03 -9.02 -0.37
C VAL A 185 6.69 -7.62 -0.86
N ALA A 186 7.58 -6.98 -1.62
CA ALA A 186 7.25 -5.70 -2.24
C ALA A 186 6.10 -5.90 -3.24
N LEU A 187 5.12 -4.99 -3.25
CA LEU A 187 4.04 -5.05 -4.25
C LEU A 187 4.61 -5.08 -5.67
N HIS A 188 5.70 -4.34 -5.91
CA HIS A 188 6.43 -4.34 -7.17
C HIS A 188 6.89 -5.76 -7.55
N ASP A 189 7.61 -6.45 -6.66
CA ASP A 189 8.08 -7.82 -6.95
C ASP A 189 6.92 -8.78 -7.24
N LEU A 190 5.80 -8.63 -6.53
CA LEU A 190 4.63 -9.48 -6.75
C LEU A 190 3.98 -9.26 -8.13
N LEU A 191 3.96 -8.02 -8.63
CA LEU A 191 3.26 -7.68 -9.87
C LEU A 191 4.16 -7.69 -11.11
N PHE A 192 5.48 -7.53 -10.97
CA PHE A 192 6.38 -7.34 -12.11
C PHE A 192 7.40 -8.47 -12.29
N HIS A 193 7.78 -9.20 -11.24
CA HIS A 193 8.77 -10.26 -11.33
C HIS A 193 8.22 -11.50 -12.06
N GLU A 194 8.96 -12.04 -13.03
CA GLU A 194 8.53 -13.13 -13.93
C GLU A 194 8.11 -14.40 -13.18
N ASP A 195 8.83 -14.76 -12.12
CA ASP A 195 8.51 -15.91 -11.28
C ASP A 195 7.26 -15.76 -10.38
N SER A 196 6.63 -14.59 -10.34
CA SER A 196 5.47 -14.38 -9.48
C SER A 196 4.25 -15.14 -9.97
N ALA A 197 3.71 -16.03 -9.12
CA ALA A 197 2.48 -16.75 -9.41
C ALA A 197 1.27 -15.81 -9.56
N VAL A 198 1.27 -14.68 -8.84
CA VAL A 198 0.21 -13.67 -8.92
C VAL A 198 0.30 -12.89 -10.24
N ARG A 199 1.51 -12.52 -10.68
CA ARG A 199 1.74 -11.91 -11.99
C ARG A 199 1.34 -12.85 -13.12
N ALA A 200 1.75 -14.12 -13.06
CA ALA A 200 1.39 -15.11 -14.06
C ALA A 200 -0.14 -15.26 -14.19
N ALA A 201 -0.86 -15.34 -13.08
CA ALA A 201 -2.32 -15.37 -13.07
C ALA A 201 -2.93 -14.07 -13.63
N LEU A 202 -2.37 -12.90 -13.32
CA LEU A 202 -2.81 -11.62 -13.88
C LEU A 202 -2.63 -11.57 -15.41
N MET A 203 -1.49 -12.04 -15.92
CA MET A 203 -1.24 -12.07 -17.36
C MET A 203 -2.16 -13.06 -18.08
N GLU A 204 -2.48 -14.19 -17.45
CA GLU A 204 -3.50 -15.12 -17.97
C GLU A 204 -4.88 -14.46 -18.02
N MET A 205 -5.28 -13.72 -16.97
CA MET A 205 -6.55 -12.98 -16.92
C MET A 205 -6.67 -11.88 -17.98
N CYS A 206 -5.54 -11.29 -18.35
CA CYS A 206 -5.46 -10.13 -19.23
C CYS A 206 -4.81 -10.44 -20.58
N SER A 207 -4.75 -11.71 -21.00
CA SER A 207 -3.93 -12.10 -22.15
C SER A 207 -4.36 -11.43 -23.46
N THR A 208 -5.68 -11.20 -23.66
CA THR A 208 -6.19 -10.58 -24.88
C THR A 208 -5.88 -9.09 -24.89
N LEU A 209 -5.97 -8.42 -23.74
CA LEU A 209 -5.54 -7.05 -23.57
C LEU A 209 -4.04 -6.92 -23.85
N VAL A 210 -3.21 -7.74 -23.21
CA VAL A 210 -1.75 -7.74 -23.42
C VAL A 210 -1.40 -7.92 -24.90
N GLU A 211 -2.07 -8.84 -25.61
CA GLU A 211 -1.86 -9.07 -27.04
C GLU A 211 -2.25 -7.86 -27.91
N SER A 212 -3.33 -7.16 -27.52
CA SER A 212 -3.87 -5.99 -28.22
C SER A 212 -3.04 -4.71 -28.07
N LEU A 213 -2.24 -4.60 -27.01
CA LEU A 213 -1.40 -3.42 -26.78
C LEU A 213 -0.29 -3.34 -27.84
N PRO A 214 0.08 -2.15 -28.35
CA PRO A 214 1.18 -2.04 -29.30
C PRO A 214 2.52 -2.45 -28.66
N LYS A 215 3.50 -2.81 -29.50
CA LYS A 215 4.86 -3.08 -29.00
C LYS A 215 5.57 -1.74 -28.82
N VAL A 216 6.01 -1.48 -27.60
CA VAL A 216 6.91 -0.38 -27.26
C VAL A 216 8.31 -0.96 -27.08
N GLN A 217 9.35 -0.26 -27.56
CA GLN A 217 10.72 -0.75 -27.39
C GLN A 217 11.07 -0.83 -25.89
N PRO A 218 11.52 -2.01 -25.38
CA PRO A 218 11.65 -2.25 -23.93
C PRO A 218 12.59 -1.28 -23.21
N LEU A 219 13.59 -0.75 -23.91
CA LEU A 219 14.60 0.14 -23.34
C LEU A 219 14.05 1.53 -22.96
N MET A 220 12.89 1.92 -23.51
CA MET A 220 12.36 3.29 -23.37
C MET A 220 10.89 3.42 -22.92
N GLY A 221 10.12 2.32 -22.84
CA GLY A 221 8.70 2.43 -22.47
C GLY A 221 8.06 1.20 -21.82
N GLY A 222 8.84 0.25 -21.31
CA GLY A 222 8.30 -0.96 -20.69
C GLY A 222 7.68 -1.94 -21.69
N ASN A 223 7.42 -3.17 -21.25
CA ASN A 223 6.76 -4.18 -22.09
C ASN A 223 5.22 -4.13 -21.89
N ARG A 224 4.46 -4.82 -22.75
CA ARG A 224 2.98 -4.85 -22.70
C ARG A 224 2.44 -5.32 -21.34
N GLU A 225 3.12 -6.28 -20.73
CA GLU A 225 2.76 -6.84 -19.42
C GLU A 225 2.93 -5.80 -18.30
N TRP A 226 3.96 -4.95 -18.39
CA TRP A 226 4.23 -3.87 -17.44
C TRP A 226 3.04 -2.91 -17.32
N TYR A 227 2.42 -2.52 -18.44
CA TYR A 227 1.26 -1.61 -18.44
C TYR A 227 0.05 -2.19 -17.70
N VAL A 228 -0.22 -3.49 -17.85
CA VAL A 228 -1.30 -4.17 -17.14
C VAL A 228 -0.99 -4.26 -15.64
N SER A 229 0.23 -4.64 -15.27
CA SER A 229 0.67 -4.65 -13.87
C SER A 229 0.62 -3.26 -13.23
N ASN A 230 1.01 -2.22 -13.97
CA ASN A 230 0.99 -0.83 -13.51
C ASN A 230 -0.44 -0.33 -13.27
N ALA A 231 -1.40 -0.67 -14.15
CA ALA A 231 -2.82 -0.38 -13.95
C ALA A 231 -3.34 -0.97 -12.63
N VAL A 232 -3.02 -2.24 -12.36
CA VAL A 232 -3.41 -2.93 -11.13
C VAL A 232 -2.69 -2.35 -9.91
N GLN A 233 -1.39 -2.03 -10.03
CA GLN A 233 -0.62 -1.37 -8.97
C GLN A 233 -1.22 -0.01 -8.59
N GLY A 234 -1.64 0.78 -9.57
CA GLY A 234 -2.30 2.08 -9.35
C GLY A 234 -3.61 1.95 -8.57
N LEU A 235 -4.47 0.98 -8.91
CA LEU A 235 -5.69 0.69 -8.15
C LEU A 235 -5.40 0.28 -6.70
N ILE A 236 -4.39 -0.57 -6.50
CA ILE A 236 -3.99 -1.04 -5.16
C ILE A 236 -3.39 0.10 -4.33
N ARG A 237 -2.53 0.94 -4.93
CA ARG A 237 -1.96 2.11 -4.28
C ARG A 237 -3.05 3.10 -3.87
N LYS A 238 -4.02 3.35 -4.77
CA LYS A 238 -5.18 4.19 -4.43
C LYS A 238 -5.97 3.60 -3.27
N MET A 239 -6.31 2.31 -3.32
CA MET A 239 -7.01 1.61 -2.23
C MET A 239 -6.30 1.76 -0.89
N ALA A 240 -4.98 1.52 -0.86
CA ALA A 240 -4.20 1.61 0.36
C ALA A 240 -4.07 3.05 0.88
N GLY A 241 -3.94 4.04 -0.01
CA GLY A 241 -3.86 5.45 0.33
C GLY A 241 -5.17 6.07 0.84
N LEU A 242 -6.32 5.38 0.68
CA LEU A 242 -7.59 5.83 1.24
C LEU A 242 -7.67 5.66 2.76
N HIS A 243 -6.85 4.79 3.37
CA HIS A 243 -6.83 4.56 4.83
C HIS A 243 -8.23 4.32 5.45
N HIS A 244 -9.14 3.69 4.70
CA HIS A 244 -10.49 3.26 5.13
C HIS A 244 -10.66 1.74 5.11
N GLY A 245 -9.61 1.03 4.67
CA GLY A 245 -9.63 -0.39 4.34
C GLY A 245 -10.38 -0.63 3.03
N GLY A 246 -9.95 -1.64 2.28
CA GLY A 246 -10.51 -1.91 0.95
C GLY A 246 -10.24 -3.33 0.51
N LEU A 247 -10.99 -3.77 -0.50
CA LEU A 247 -10.83 -5.08 -1.10
C LEU A 247 -11.04 -4.99 -2.61
N ILE A 248 -10.03 -5.40 -3.39
CA ILE A 248 -10.10 -5.54 -4.84
C ILE A 248 -10.03 -7.03 -5.16
N ALA A 249 -10.97 -7.54 -5.95
CA ALA A 249 -11.01 -8.92 -6.39
C ALA A 249 -10.98 -9.00 -7.91
N LEU A 250 -10.02 -9.74 -8.47
CA LEU A 250 -9.88 -9.98 -9.90
C LEU A 250 -10.32 -11.41 -10.22
N LEU A 251 -11.28 -11.54 -11.15
CA LEU A 251 -11.86 -12.81 -11.56
C LEU A 251 -11.06 -13.44 -12.72
N PRO A 252 -10.84 -14.77 -12.68
CA PRO A 252 -10.28 -15.49 -13.82
C PRO A 252 -11.27 -15.59 -14.99
N LYS A 253 -10.74 -15.79 -16.21
CA LYS A 253 -11.49 -15.87 -17.49
C LYS A 253 -12.67 -16.84 -17.49
N GLN A 254 -12.58 -17.91 -16.70
CA GLN A 254 -13.53 -19.02 -16.71
C GLN A 254 -14.81 -18.76 -15.90
N HIS A 255 -14.98 -17.58 -15.31
CA HIS A 255 -16.15 -17.27 -14.49
C HIS A 255 -17.26 -16.55 -15.25
N ASP A 256 -18.50 -16.83 -14.84
CA ASP A 256 -19.69 -16.07 -15.22
C ASP A 256 -19.66 -14.67 -14.59
N VAL A 257 -19.20 -13.69 -15.38
CA VAL A 257 -19.06 -12.29 -14.96
C VAL A 257 -20.40 -11.62 -14.64
N GLU A 258 -21.49 -12.03 -15.31
CA GLU A 258 -22.81 -11.41 -15.13
C GLU A 258 -23.41 -11.70 -13.76
N ARG A 259 -23.11 -12.88 -13.20
CA ARG A 259 -23.45 -13.19 -11.81
C ARG A 259 -22.84 -12.21 -10.81
N PHE A 260 -21.63 -11.70 -11.05
CA PHE A 260 -20.99 -10.74 -10.16
C PHE A 260 -21.54 -9.34 -10.39
N ARG A 261 -21.70 -8.95 -11.66
CA ARG A 261 -22.27 -7.66 -12.06
C ARG A 261 -23.62 -7.41 -11.40
N THR A 262 -24.54 -8.37 -11.47
CA THR A 262 -25.91 -8.26 -10.94
C THR A 262 -26.02 -8.25 -9.41
N ARG A 263 -24.98 -8.65 -8.69
CA ARG A 263 -24.96 -8.74 -7.21
C ARG A 263 -24.19 -7.63 -6.53
N GLY A 264 -23.49 -6.79 -7.30
CA GLY A 264 -22.85 -5.59 -6.78
C GLY A 264 -23.87 -4.52 -6.38
N LYS A 265 -23.51 -3.65 -5.43
CA LYS A 265 -24.35 -2.51 -5.04
C LYS A 265 -24.31 -1.40 -6.11
N TYR A 266 -23.12 -1.16 -6.66
CA TYR A 266 -22.89 -0.13 -7.68
C TYR A 266 -22.37 -0.81 -8.92
N VAL A 267 -23.24 -0.95 -9.92
CA VAL A 267 -22.97 -1.71 -11.14
C VAL A 267 -22.59 -0.75 -12.24
N LEU A 268 -21.48 -1.03 -12.92
CA LEU A 268 -21.13 -0.30 -14.13
C LEU A 268 -21.75 -1.03 -15.33
N PRO A 269 -22.45 -0.31 -16.24
CA PRO A 269 -22.91 -0.94 -17.47
C PRO A 269 -21.70 -1.41 -18.31
N PRO A 270 -21.85 -2.44 -19.15
CA PRO A 270 -20.72 -3.08 -19.84
C PRO A 270 -19.80 -2.11 -20.61
N GLU A 271 -20.38 -1.11 -21.27
CA GLU A 271 -19.62 -0.09 -22.00
C GLU A 271 -18.67 0.67 -21.07
N GLN A 272 -19.17 1.14 -19.93
CA GLN A 272 -18.39 1.86 -18.92
C GLN A 272 -17.45 0.92 -18.15
N GLY A 273 -17.82 -0.35 -17.97
CA GLY A 273 -16.96 -1.37 -17.34
C GLY A 273 -15.66 -1.59 -18.11
N SER A 274 -15.69 -1.43 -19.44
CA SER A 274 -14.51 -1.58 -20.29
C SER A 274 -13.62 -0.33 -20.39
N LEU A 275 -14.00 0.78 -19.76
CA LEU A 275 -13.31 2.08 -19.92
C LEU A 275 -11.85 2.03 -19.46
N LEU A 276 -11.55 1.30 -18.39
CA LEU A 276 -10.17 1.14 -17.90
C LEU A 276 -9.26 0.54 -18.97
N ARG A 277 -9.71 -0.55 -19.60
CA ARG A 277 -9.02 -1.20 -20.71
C ARG A 277 -8.86 -0.27 -21.91
N GLN A 278 -9.93 0.43 -22.30
CA GLN A 278 -9.91 1.32 -23.47
C GLN A 278 -8.93 2.48 -23.28
N ARG A 279 -8.90 3.10 -22.10
CA ARG A 279 -7.95 4.20 -21.82
C ARG A 279 -6.52 3.70 -21.73
N LEU A 280 -6.29 2.51 -21.18
CA LEU A 280 -4.97 1.89 -21.20
C LEU A 280 -4.49 1.68 -22.64
N GLN A 281 -5.33 1.13 -23.52
CA GLN A 281 -4.99 0.92 -24.94
C GLN A 281 -4.63 2.23 -25.64
N ARG A 282 -5.42 3.30 -25.43
CA ARG A 282 -5.13 4.64 -25.99
C ARG A 282 -3.80 5.20 -25.49
N PHE A 283 -3.56 5.11 -24.18
CA PHE A 283 -2.31 5.55 -23.58
C PHE A 283 -1.09 4.81 -24.17
N VAL A 284 -1.14 3.48 -24.21
CA VAL A 284 -0.02 2.69 -24.75
C VAL A 284 0.16 2.94 -26.25
N GLN A 285 -0.91 3.23 -26.99
CA GLN A 285 -0.84 3.62 -28.40
C GLN A 285 -0.12 4.95 -28.58
N ALA A 286 -0.53 6.01 -27.88
CA ALA A 286 0.13 7.31 -27.94
C ALA A 286 1.62 7.22 -27.57
N ARG A 287 1.95 6.45 -26.52
CA ARG A 287 3.35 6.18 -26.12
C ARG A 287 4.14 5.43 -27.19
N ALA A 288 3.52 4.45 -27.85
CA ALA A 288 4.15 3.70 -28.94
C ALA A 288 4.41 4.60 -30.14
N ASP A 289 3.47 5.49 -30.50
CA ASP A 289 3.60 6.42 -31.61
C ASP A 289 4.73 7.43 -31.36
N LEU A 290 4.82 7.95 -30.12
CA LEU A 290 5.92 8.82 -29.69
C LEU A 290 7.29 8.12 -29.79
N ILE A 291 7.45 6.95 -29.17
CA ILE A 291 8.74 6.25 -29.09
C ILE A 291 9.17 5.70 -30.45
N ASN A 292 8.25 5.06 -31.18
CA ASN A 292 8.57 4.47 -32.48
C ASN A 292 8.78 5.56 -33.54
N GLY A 293 8.04 6.67 -33.48
CA GLY A 293 8.25 7.82 -34.35
C GLY A 293 9.62 8.46 -34.17
N ALA A 294 10.05 8.67 -32.91
CA ALA A 294 11.39 9.16 -32.60
C ALA A 294 12.49 8.22 -33.14
N TRP A 295 12.31 6.90 -32.98
CA TRP A 295 13.27 5.91 -33.47
C TRP A 295 13.36 5.86 -35.00
N GLN A 296 12.23 5.99 -35.71
CA GLN A 296 12.22 6.04 -37.18
C GLN A 296 12.91 7.30 -37.74
N ALA A 297 12.75 8.44 -37.05
CA ALA A 297 13.45 9.68 -37.38
C ALA A 297 14.97 9.54 -37.18
N GLU A 298 15.42 8.94 -36.08
CA GLU A 298 16.85 8.67 -35.82
C GLU A 298 17.46 7.65 -36.80
N ALA A 299 16.68 6.67 -37.26
CA ALA A 299 17.12 5.65 -38.21
C ALA A 299 17.19 6.14 -39.67
N GLY A 300 16.95 7.43 -39.94
CA GLY A 300 17.00 8.00 -41.29
C GLY A 300 15.93 7.46 -42.24
N LYS A 301 14.85 6.89 -41.70
CA LYS A 301 13.70 6.38 -42.46
C LYS A 301 12.53 7.37 -42.51
N ALA A 302 12.80 8.65 -42.24
CA ALA A 302 11.84 9.71 -42.49
C ALA A 302 11.62 9.82 -44.01
N ALA A 303 10.60 9.12 -44.49
CA ALA A 303 10.09 9.30 -45.84
C ALA A 303 9.63 10.76 -46.02
N GLU A 304 9.59 11.18 -47.27
CA GLU A 304 9.09 12.47 -47.77
C GLU A 304 7.69 12.81 -47.23
N GLU A 305 7.61 13.36 -46.02
CA GLU A 305 6.36 13.80 -45.41
C GLU A 305 6.29 15.35 -45.42
N GLU A 306 5.17 15.90 -45.90
CA GLU A 306 4.92 17.35 -46.06
C GLU A 306 4.82 18.13 -44.73
N GLU A 307 4.71 17.45 -43.60
CA GLU A 307 4.52 18.07 -42.28
C GLU A 307 5.85 18.26 -41.51
N ASP A 308 5.95 19.39 -40.81
CA ASP A 308 7.11 19.77 -40.00
C ASP A 308 7.39 18.69 -38.92
N PRO A 309 8.59 18.08 -38.92
CA PRO A 309 8.96 17.04 -37.96
C PRO A 309 8.92 17.52 -36.50
N GLU A 310 9.15 18.82 -36.23
CA GLU A 310 9.03 19.37 -34.88
C GLU A 310 7.57 19.43 -34.42
N LEU A 311 6.64 19.80 -35.32
CA LEU A 311 5.20 19.81 -35.02
C LEU A 311 4.66 18.41 -34.75
N LYS A 312 5.08 17.40 -35.54
CA LYS A 312 4.71 16.00 -35.32
C LYS A 312 5.18 15.46 -33.97
N LYS A 313 6.44 15.73 -33.63
CA LYS A 313 7.00 15.33 -32.34
C LYS A 313 6.26 16.00 -31.18
N ALA A 314 6.01 17.31 -31.27
CA ALA A 314 5.28 18.05 -30.25
C ALA A 314 3.83 17.53 -30.08
N ALA A 315 3.16 17.17 -31.18
CA ALA A 315 1.82 16.57 -31.13
C ALA A 315 1.83 15.18 -30.46
N ALA A 316 2.80 14.32 -30.79
CA ALA A 316 2.94 13.01 -30.15
C ALA A 316 3.29 13.10 -28.65
N GLU A 317 4.17 14.04 -28.27
CA GLU A 317 4.47 14.30 -26.86
C GLU A 317 3.25 14.83 -26.10
N HIS A 318 2.43 15.66 -26.74
CA HIS A 318 1.20 16.16 -26.16
C HIS A 318 0.17 15.05 -25.97
N ASP A 319 -0.07 14.23 -27.01
CA ASP A 319 -1.03 13.13 -26.97
C ASP A 319 -0.65 12.06 -25.93
N ASP A 320 0.64 11.72 -25.84
CA ASP A 320 1.17 10.82 -24.81
C ASP A 320 0.88 11.34 -23.39
N LYS A 321 1.19 12.61 -23.11
CA LYS A 321 0.93 13.21 -21.78
C LYS A 321 -0.56 13.29 -21.47
N VAL A 322 -1.39 13.66 -22.43
CA VAL A 322 -2.84 13.78 -22.26
C VAL A 322 -3.45 12.41 -21.97
N THR A 323 -3.10 11.39 -22.76
CA THR A 323 -3.63 10.04 -22.59
C THR A 323 -3.11 9.37 -21.32
N GLU A 324 -1.85 9.60 -20.93
CA GLU A 324 -1.30 9.15 -19.64
C GLU A 324 -2.09 9.76 -18.47
N SER A 325 -2.28 11.07 -18.48
CA SER A 325 -3.03 11.79 -17.45
C SER A 325 -4.49 11.33 -17.37
N ASP A 326 -5.17 11.17 -18.50
CA ASP A 326 -6.56 10.70 -18.56
C ASP A 326 -6.71 9.24 -18.08
N PHE A 327 -5.71 8.39 -18.34
CA PHE A 327 -5.64 7.04 -17.82
C PHE A 327 -5.42 7.02 -16.30
N GLN A 328 -4.45 7.79 -15.78
CA GLN A 328 -4.18 7.86 -14.35
C GLN A 328 -5.38 8.43 -13.56
N ALA A 329 -6.02 9.48 -14.08
CA ALA A 329 -7.23 10.04 -13.48
C ALA A 329 -8.38 9.01 -13.41
N LEU A 330 -8.50 8.14 -14.41
CA LEU A 330 -9.48 7.04 -14.37
C LEU A 330 -9.10 5.97 -13.34
N VAL A 331 -7.84 5.56 -13.28
CA VAL A 331 -7.35 4.63 -12.26
C VAL A 331 -7.64 5.16 -10.86
N GLU A 332 -7.39 6.45 -10.61
CA GLU A 332 -7.73 7.08 -9.35
C GLU A 332 -9.23 7.09 -9.06
N SER A 333 -10.05 7.39 -10.07
CA SER A 333 -11.51 7.43 -9.95
C SER A 333 -12.09 6.04 -9.67
N ILE A 334 -11.60 5.00 -10.35
CA ILE A 334 -12.01 3.62 -10.10
C ILE A 334 -11.52 3.17 -8.73
N GLY A 335 -10.28 3.48 -8.37
CA GLY A 335 -9.71 3.15 -7.07
C GLY A 335 -10.50 3.76 -5.90
N GLN A 336 -11.16 4.90 -6.07
CA GLN A 336 -12.04 5.46 -5.03
C GLN A 336 -13.21 4.54 -4.67
N PHE A 337 -13.68 3.69 -5.59
CA PHE A 337 -14.74 2.73 -5.28
C PHE A 337 -14.33 1.71 -4.22
N THR A 338 -13.04 1.55 -3.91
CA THR A 338 -12.62 0.66 -2.81
C THR A 338 -12.90 1.24 -1.43
N ALA A 339 -13.24 2.53 -1.31
CA ALA A 339 -13.74 3.12 -0.06
C ALA A 339 -15.20 2.72 0.23
N VAL A 340 -15.93 2.23 -0.77
CA VAL A 340 -17.27 1.68 -0.58
C VAL A 340 -17.16 0.36 0.18
N ASP A 341 -18.09 0.11 1.11
CA ASP A 341 -18.15 -1.15 1.85
C ASP A 341 -18.21 -2.38 0.94
N ASN A 342 -17.38 -3.38 1.25
CA ASN A 342 -17.16 -4.65 0.55
C ASN A 342 -16.18 -4.55 -0.64
N ALA A 343 -16.36 -5.39 -1.67
CA ALA A 343 -15.36 -5.59 -2.72
C ALA A 343 -15.62 -4.72 -3.97
N LEU A 344 -14.56 -4.16 -4.53
CA LEU A 344 -14.47 -3.78 -5.95
C LEU A 344 -14.12 -5.04 -6.75
N VAL A 345 -14.96 -5.41 -7.70
CA VAL A 345 -14.77 -6.63 -8.50
C VAL A 345 -14.42 -6.26 -9.93
N LEU A 346 -13.25 -6.75 -10.37
CA LEU A 346 -12.76 -6.68 -11.73
C LEU A 346 -12.94 -8.05 -12.39
N GLY A 347 -13.49 -8.04 -13.60
CA GLY A 347 -13.51 -9.16 -14.51
C GLY A 347 -12.18 -9.33 -15.25
N PRO A 348 -12.11 -10.30 -16.17
CA PRO A 348 -10.99 -10.45 -17.09
C PRO A 348 -10.73 -9.17 -17.88
N GLU A 349 -9.50 -9.01 -18.38
CA GLU A 349 -9.12 -7.86 -19.22
C GLU A 349 -9.34 -6.49 -18.55
N LEU A 350 -9.27 -6.45 -17.22
CA LEU A 350 -9.50 -5.25 -16.38
C LEU A 350 -10.90 -4.64 -16.50
N GLU A 351 -11.92 -5.44 -16.82
CA GLU A 351 -13.30 -4.96 -16.85
C GLU A 351 -13.81 -4.64 -15.43
N VAL A 352 -14.30 -3.42 -15.21
CA VAL A 352 -14.93 -3.04 -13.93
C VAL A 352 -16.38 -3.54 -13.91
N LEU A 353 -16.66 -4.55 -13.09
CA LEU A 353 -17.99 -5.15 -13.03
C LEU A 353 -18.90 -4.40 -12.06
N CYS A 354 -18.44 -4.23 -10.82
CA CYS A 354 -19.20 -3.56 -9.78
C CYS A 354 -18.34 -3.19 -8.56
N ALA A 355 -18.88 -2.28 -7.75
CA ALA A 355 -18.40 -1.99 -6.41
C ALA A 355 -19.44 -2.39 -5.34
N GLY A 356 -18.94 -2.62 -4.14
CA GLY A 356 -19.74 -3.02 -2.98
C GLY A 356 -20.28 -4.45 -3.05
N TYR A 357 -19.59 -5.36 -3.75
CA TYR A 357 -19.97 -6.76 -3.83
C TYR A 357 -19.75 -7.46 -2.49
N GLN A 358 -20.83 -7.92 -1.86
CA GLN A 358 -20.78 -8.57 -0.55
C GLN A 358 -20.33 -10.03 -0.68
N ILE A 359 -19.23 -10.38 -0.01
CA ILE A 359 -18.71 -11.74 0.04
C ILE A 359 -19.28 -12.44 1.29
N ALA A 360 -20.16 -13.41 1.07
CA ALA A 360 -20.78 -14.15 2.17
C ALA A 360 -19.78 -15.09 2.83
N ILE A 361 -19.54 -14.90 4.13
CA ILE A 361 -18.70 -15.81 4.93
C ILE A 361 -19.54 -17.06 5.27
N PRO A 362 -19.11 -18.28 4.90
CA PRO A 362 -19.83 -19.50 5.22
C PRO A 362 -19.97 -19.72 6.72
N ARG A 363 -21.03 -20.44 7.14
CA ARG A 363 -21.21 -20.85 8.55
C ARG A 363 -20.05 -21.68 9.10
N SER A 364 -19.37 -22.43 8.23
CA SER A 364 -18.17 -23.20 8.58
C SER A 364 -16.94 -22.32 8.87
N GLY A 365 -17.04 -21.00 8.71
CA GLY A 365 -15.93 -20.07 8.87
C GLY A 365 -15.07 -19.91 7.60
N PRO A 366 -14.02 -19.07 7.67
CA PRO A 366 -13.09 -18.88 6.57
C PRO A 366 -12.26 -20.15 6.28
N PRO A 367 -11.74 -20.31 5.06
CA PRO A 367 -10.91 -21.46 4.68
C PRO A 367 -9.56 -21.43 5.39
N GLN A 368 -8.83 -22.55 5.34
CA GLN A 368 -7.42 -22.57 5.72
C GLN A 368 -6.59 -21.73 4.74
N VAL A 369 -5.75 -20.86 5.29
CA VAL A 369 -4.85 -19.98 4.54
C VAL A 369 -3.41 -20.31 4.93
N PHE A 370 -2.50 -20.26 3.98
CA PHE A 370 -1.08 -20.51 4.20
C PHE A 370 -0.27 -19.29 3.74
N GLU A 371 0.68 -18.87 4.55
CA GLU A 371 1.59 -17.79 4.18
C GLU A 371 2.53 -18.27 3.06
N ALA A 372 2.66 -17.51 1.98
CA ALA A 372 3.54 -17.84 0.88
C ALA A 372 4.98 -17.48 1.23
N ARG A 373 5.90 -18.44 1.06
CA ARG A 373 7.34 -18.24 1.35
C ARG A 373 8.12 -17.64 0.19
N THR A 374 7.56 -17.66 -1.02
CA THR A 374 8.22 -17.22 -2.25
C THR A 374 7.21 -16.59 -3.20
N LEU A 375 7.69 -15.88 -4.23
CA LEU A 375 6.85 -15.29 -5.29
C LEU A 375 6.08 -16.36 -6.10
N GLN A 376 6.68 -17.54 -6.28
CA GLN A 376 6.06 -18.69 -6.96
C GLN A 376 4.92 -19.33 -6.13
N GLY A 377 4.71 -18.89 -4.88
CA GLY A 377 3.62 -19.40 -4.04
C GLY A 377 3.92 -20.71 -3.33
N ARG A 378 5.18 -20.94 -2.90
CA ARG A 378 5.49 -22.10 -2.05
C ARG A 378 4.76 -21.95 -0.70
N PRO A 379 3.89 -22.91 -0.31
CA PRO A 379 3.13 -22.79 0.93
C PRO A 379 4.04 -22.90 2.15
N GLY A 380 3.85 -21.97 3.08
CA GLY A 380 4.52 -21.92 4.37
C GLY A 380 3.59 -22.34 5.51
N PRO A 381 3.76 -21.75 6.71
CA PRO A 381 2.93 -22.07 7.86
C PRO A 381 1.47 -21.67 7.65
N HIS A 382 0.58 -22.25 8.46
CA HIS A 382 -0.82 -21.84 8.52
C HIS A 382 -0.93 -20.39 8.99
N TYR A 383 -1.76 -19.61 8.30
CA TYR A 383 -2.06 -18.23 8.64
C TYR A 383 -3.43 -18.17 9.33
N PRO A 384 -3.53 -17.65 10.57
CA PRO A 384 -4.76 -17.66 11.36
C PRO A 384 -5.77 -16.60 10.89
N ILE A 385 -6.27 -16.73 9.66
CA ILE A 385 -7.15 -15.76 9.00
C ILE A 385 -8.43 -15.44 9.81
N SER A 386 -8.88 -16.39 10.64
CA SER A 386 -10.04 -16.23 11.51
C SER A 386 -9.86 -15.15 12.58
N GLN A 387 -8.62 -14.81 12.94
CA GLN A 387 -8.30 -13.76 13.91
C GLN A 387 -8.35 -12.35 13.32
N HIS A 388 -8.46 -12.21 12.00
CA HIS A 388 -8.50 -10.90 11.33
C HIS A 388 -9.93 -10.43 11.08
N GLY A 389 -10.09 -9.12 10.80
CA GLY A 389 -11.37 -8.48 10.50
C GLY A 389 -12.15 -9.08 9.32
N SER A 390 -13.41 -8.66 9.17
CA SER A 390 -14.36 -9.21 8.18
C SER A 390 -13.84 -9.16 6.74
N ARG A 391 -13.13 -8.08 6.35
CA ARG A 391 -12.55 -7.93 4.99
C ARG A 391 -11.50 -9.00 4.67
N HIS A 392 -10.61 -9.33 5.62
CA HIS A 392 -9.60 -10.39 5.42
C HIS A 392 -10.24 -11.77 5.28
N ARG A 393 -11.23 -12.06 6.14
CA ARG A 393 -11.98 -13.32 6.05
C ARG A 393 -12.75 -13.42 4.72
N ALA A 394 -13.39 -12.33 4.30
CA ALA A 394 -14.05 -12.21 3.00
C ALA A 394 -13.07 -12.46 1.85
N ALA A 395 -11.88 -11.85 1.88
CA ALA A 395 -10.86 -12.04 0.85
C ALA A 395 -10.42 -13.51 0.74
N ALA A 396 -10.21 -14.19 1.88
CA ALA A 396 -9.85 -15.61 1.90
C ALA A 396 -10.99 -16.50 1.38
N VAL A 397 -12.23 -16.21 1.77
CA VAL A 397 -13.41 -16.90 1.25
C VAL A 397 -13.52 -16.74 -0.26
N PHE A 398 -13.33 -15.54 -0.79
CA PHE A 398 -13.41 -15.28 -2.23
C PHE A 398 -12.32 -16.04 -2.99
N ALA A 399 -11.06 -15.93 -2.58
CA ALA A 399 -9.95 -16.67 -3.19
C ALA A 399 -10.17 -18.19 -3.13
N ASN A 400 -10.79 -18.70 -2.07
CA ASN A 400 -11.13 -20.11 -1.97
C ASN A 400 -12.29 -20.51 -2.89
N GLN A 401 -13.33 -19.69 -3.02
CA GLN A 401 -14.50 -19.99 -3.86
C GLN A 401 -14.18 -19.88 -5.35
N HIS A 402 -13.25 -19.02 -5.74
CA HIS A 402 -12.92 -18.70 -7.13
C HIS A 402 -11.47 -19.08 -7.43
N SER A 403 -11.24 -20.29 -7.91
CA SER A 403 -9.89 -20.77 -8.24
C SER A 403 -9.28 -19.91 -9.33
N GLY A 404 -8.04 -19.47 -9.14
CA GLY A 404 -7.35 -18.56 -10.05
C GLY A 404 -7.57 -17.08 -9.71
N ALA A 405 -8.57 -16.72 -8.89
CA ALA A 405 -8.80 -15.32 -8.52
C ALA A 405 -7.61 -14.74 -7.75
N ILE A 406 -7.42 -13.43 -7.89
CA ILE A 406 -6.46 -12.65 -7.12
C ILE A 406 -7.26 -11.67 -6.28
N VAL A 407 -6.96 -11.60 -4.98
CA VAL A 407 -7.66 -10.71 -4.06
C VAL A 407 -6.67 -9.88 -3.27
N PHE A 408 -6.72 -8.57 -3.44
CA PHE A 408 -5.97 -7.63 -2.61
C PHE A 408 -6.88 -7.09 -1.51
N VAL A 409 -6.36 -7.04 -0.30
CA VAL A 409 -7.07 -6.50 0.86
C VAL A 409 -6.15 -5.58 1.64
N ALA A 410 -6.64 -4.38 1.93
CA ALA A 410 -6.02 -3.45 2.87
C ALA A 410 -6.93 -3.31 4.09
N SER A 411 -6.36 -3.39 5.29
CA SER A 411 -7.07 -2.94 6.49
C SER A 411 -7.00 -1.41 6.55
N GLN A 412 -7.82 -0.80 7.41
CA GLN A 412 -7.83 0.65 7.58
C GLN A 412 -6.45 1.20 7.93
N ASP A 413 -5.76 0.50 8.82
CA ASP A 413 -4.42 0.86 9.30
C ASP A 413 -3.42 -0.30 9.18
N GLY A 414 -3.90 -1.49 8.79
CA GLY A 414 -3.11 -2.72 8.70
C GLY A 414 -2.47 -2.95 7.33
N PRO A 415 -1.61 -3.98 7.21
CA PRO A 415 -0.80 -4.18 6.03
C PRO A 415 -1.65 -4.62 4.84
N LEU A 416 -1.21 -4.23 3.65
CA LEU A 416 -1.73 -4.75 2.40
C LEU A 416 -1.41 -6.24 2.29
N ARG A 417 -2.38 -7.04 1.86
CA ARG A 417 -2.19 -8.48 1.65
C ARG A 417 -2.76 -8.90 0.30
N CYS A 418 -2.13 -9.88 -0.33
CA CYS A 418 -2.64 -10.53 -1.53
C CYS A 418 -2.98 -11.99 -1.20
N LEU A 419 -4.16 -12.43 -1.61
CA LEU A 419 -4.61 -13.81 -1.50
C LEU A 419 -4.87 -14.37 -2.90
N HIS A 420 -4.39 -15.59 -3.12
CA HIS A 420 -4.59 -16.28 -4.39
C HIS A 420 -4.65 -17.80 -4.15
N ARG A 421 -5.56 -18.47 -4.86
CA ARG A 421 -5.61 -19.94 -4.92
C ARG A 421 -5.33 -20.37 -6.35
N PRO A 422 -4.13 -20.91 -6.65
CA PRO A 422 -3.81 -21.31 -8.01
C PRO A 422 -4.81 -22.33 -8.57
N PRO A 423 -5.12 -22.29 -9.88
CA PRO A 423 -5.99 -23.26 -10.52
C PRO A 423 -5.60 -24.71 -10.19
N GLY A 424 -6.59 -25.55 -9.88
CA GLY A 424 -6.37 -26.96 -9.51
C GLY A 424 -5.70 -27.20 -8.15
N LYS A 425 -5.38 -26.16 -7.37
CA LYS A 425 -4.83 -26.29 -6.01
C LYS A 425 -5.91 -26.11 -4.94
N LYS A 426 -5.70 -26.78 -3.81
CA LYS A 426 -6.61 -26.74 -2.65
C LYS A 426 -6.28 -25.64 -1.62
N LYS A 427 -5.05 -25.12 -1.64
CA LYS A 427 -4.55 -24.18 -0.63
C LYS A 427 -4.70 -22.75 -1.09
N VAL A 428 -5.30 -21.90 -0.25
CA VAL A 428 -5.22 -20.44 -0.42
C VAL A 428 -3.88 -19.97 0.11
N LEU A 429 -3.16 -19.22 -0.71
CA LEU A 429 -1.88 -18.62 -0.37
C LEU A 429 -2.09 -17.14 -0.04
N LEU A 430 -1.29 -16.62 0.89
CA LEU A 430 -1.31 -15.24 1.33
C LEU A 430 0.11 -14.65 1.30
N TRP A 431 0.26 -13.49 0.68
CA TRP A 431 1.46 -12.66 0.75
C TRP A 431 1.17 -11.42 1.58
N SER A 432 2.03 -11.14 2.56
CA SER A 432 2.03 -9.86 3.27
C SER A 432 2.85 -8.85 2.45
N LEU A 433 2.25 -7.73 2.08
CA LEU A 433 2.81 -6.82 1.10
C LEU A 433 3.34 -5.53 1.72
N LEU A 434 4.45 -5.06 1.17
CA LEU A 434 4.98 -3.72 1.38
C LEU A 434 4.65 -2.85 0.19
N LEU A 435 4.05 -1.69 0.45
CA LEU A 435 4.00 -0.61 -0.51
C LEU A 435 5.35 0.10 -0.47
N THR A 436 6.21 -0.20 -1.44
CA THR A 436 7.38 0.62 -1.69
C THR A 436 6.93 1.87 -2.44
N GLU A 437 7.38 3.04 -1.97
CA GLU A 437 7.53 4.20 -2.83
C GLU A 437 8.65 3.84 -3.80
N ASP A 438 8.30 3.74 -5.09
CA ASP A 438 9.25 3.50 -6.18
C ASP A 438 9.87 4.84 -6.58
#